data_AF-M4D240-F1
#
_entry.id   AF-M4D240-F1
#
_cell.length_a   1.000
_cell.length_b   1.000
_cell.length_c   1.000
_cell.angle_alpha   90.00
_cell.angle_beta   90.00
_cell.angle_gamma   90.00
#
_symmetry.space_group_name_H-M   'P 1'
#
loop_
_entity.id
_entity.type
_entity.pdbx_description
1 polymer ?
#
loop_
_entity_poly.entity_id
_entity_poly.type
_entity_poly.pdbx_seq_one_letter_code
_entity_poly.pdbx_strand_id
1 'polypeptide(L)'
;MSSVIEVKPKKHDDKEKSGAGVKEASWIDLYLPEEARGYAKLARLDKPIGTWLFAWSYMWSIALAADPGSLPSFEMMALFGCKALVLRGPACTINDLFDRDIDRKVERTRLRPLASGLFTPFQGIQFLGLQLLLLLGILLQLNNYSRVLGALSLLLNFSYPLMTRFTHWPQAFLGFTINWGALLG
;
A
#
# COMPACT_ATOMS: atom_id res chain seq x y z
N MET A 1 -66.22 29.71 -23.26
CA MET A 1 -65.25 28.60 -23.13
C MET A 1 -63.87 29.12 -23.51
N SER A 2 -63.05 29.47 -22.53
CA SER A 2 -61.61 29.64 -22.74
C SER A 2 -60.92 29.24 -21.43
N SER A 3 -60.12 28.19 -21.51
CA SER A 3 -59.52 27.44 -20.41
C SER A 3 -58.42 28.25 -19.71
N VAL A 4 -58.51 28.36 -18.40
CA VAL A 4 -57.44 28.84 -17.51
C VAL A 4 -56.29 27.81 -17.56
N ILE A 5 -55.17 28.18 -18.17
CA ILE A 5 -53.92 27.40 -18.08
C ILE A 5 -53.10 28.01 -16.94
N GLU A 6 -53.20 27.41 -15.77
CA GLU A 6 -52.36 27.72 -14.62
C GLU A 6 -50.97 27.10 -14.85
N VAL A 7 -50.00 27.93 -15.22
CA VAL A 7 -48.60 27.50 -15.41
C VAL A 7 -47.95 27.31 -14.04
N LYS A 8 -47.88 26.05 -13.60
CA LYS A 8 -47.20 25.63 -12.37
C LYS A 8 -45.68 25.84 -12.53
N PRO A 9 -44.97 26.45 -11.57
CA PRO A 9 -43.52 26.61 -11.67
C PRO A 9 -42.83 25.25 -11.63
N LYS A 10 -42.03 24.95 -12.66
CA LYS A 10 -41.12 23.81 -12.70
C LYS A 10 -40.10 23.99 -11.57
N LYS A 11 -40.12 23.13 -10.56
CA LYS A 11 -39.01 22.95 -9.63
C LYS A 11 -37.76 22.64 -10.46
N HIS A 12 -36.78 23.52 -10.36
CA HIS A 12 -35.40 23.24 -10.76
C HIS A 12 -34.89 22.18 -9.78
N ASP A 13 -35.02 20.90 -10.16
CA ASP A 13 -34.28 19.83 -9.50
C ASP A 13 -32.82 19.96 -9.95
N ASP A 14 -32.07 20.79 -9.22
CA ASP A 14 -30.62 20.82 -9.24
C ASP A 14 -30.12 19.51 -8.61
N LYS A 15 -30.26 18.40 -9.36
CA LYS A 15 -29.38 17.25 -9.20
C LYS A 15 -28.07 17.63 -9.85
N GLU A 16 -27.25 18.37 -9.10
CA GLU A 16 -25.80 18.36 -9.26
C GLU A 16 -25.35 16.91 -9.31
N LYS A 17 -25.18 16.41 -10.53
CA LYS A 17 -24.35 15.23 -10.80
C LYS A 17 -22.92 15.65 -10.52
N SER A 18 -22.55 15.68 -9.23
CA SER A 18 -21.16 15.80 -8.82
C SER A 18 -20.41 14.63 -9.46
N GLY A 19 -19.44 14.96 -10.31
CA GLY A 19 -18.73 14.04 -11.18
C GLY A 19 -18.29 12.77 -10.46
N ALA A 20 -19.00 11.67 -10.74
CA ALA A 20 -18.48 10.34 -10.51
C ALA A 20 -17.37 10.13 -11.54
N GLY A 21 -16.15 10.52 -11.18
CA GLY A 21 -14.95 10.09 -11.90
C GLY A 21 -15.02 8.58 -12.04
N VAL A 22 -14.89 8.09 -13.26
CA VAL A 22 -14.91 6.66 -13.60
C VAL A 22 -13.92 5.95 -12.66
N LYS A 23 -14.44 5.22 -11.67
CA LYS A 23 -13.61 4.32 -10.86
C LYS A 23 -13.18 3.22 -11.80
N GLU A 24 -11.94 3.27 -12.28
CA GLU A 24 -11.33 2.12 -12.94
C GLU A 24 -11.51 0.90 -12.03
N ALA A 25 -12.28 -0.08 -12.49
CA ALA A 25 -12.54 -1.30 -11.74
C ALA A 25 -11.20 -2.01 -11.55
N SER A 26 -10.67 -2.02 -10.32
CA SER A 26 -9.49 -2.79 -10.02
C SER A 26 -9.85 -4.27 -10.01
N TRP A 27 -8.88 -5.16 -10.26
CA TRP A 27 -9.08 -6.60 -10.11
C TRP A 27 -9.59 -6.98 -8.71
N ILE A 28 -9.28 -6.17 -7.70
CA ILE A 28 -9.82 -6.29 -6.34
C ILE A 28 -11.34 -6.11 -6.31
N ASP A 29 -11.87 -5.18 -7.10
CA ASP A 29 -13.32 -4.93 -7.15
C ASP A 29 -14.07 -6.07 -7.84
N LEU A 30 -13.38 -6.88 -8.65
CA LEU A 30 -13.94 -8.04 -9.35
C LEU A 30 -13.89 -9.33 -8.52
N TYR A 31 -12.81 -9.58 -7.77
CA TYR A 31 -12.58 -10.87 -7.10
C TYR A 31 -12.75 -10.86 -5.59
N LEU A 32 -12.64 -9.71 -4.91
CA LEU A 32 -12.76 -9.65 -3.44
C LEU A 32 -14.19 -9.30 -2.97
N PRO A 33 -14.65 -9.91 -1.86
CA PRO A 33 -15.90 -9.52 -1.20
C PRO A 33 -15.81 -8.07 -0.71
N GLU A 34 -16.95 -7.38 -0.63
CA GLU A 34 -17.01 -5.93 -0.41
C GLU A 34 -16.26 -5.47 0.85
N GLU A 35 -16.31 -6.27 1.91
CA GLU A 35 -15.64 -6.01 3.19
C GLU A 35 -14.10 -6.05 3.08
N ALA A 36 -13.56 -6.94 2.24
CA ALA A 36 -12.12 -7.10 2.07
C ALA A 36 -11.52 -6.08 1.08
N ARG A 37 -12.32 -5.51 0.18
CA ARG A 37 -11.87 -4.53 -0.81
C ARG A 37 -11.21 -3.31 -0.16
N GLY A 38 -11.77 -2.82 0.94
CA GLY A 38 -11.23 -1.67 1.68
C GLY A 38 -9.83 -1.95 2.24
N TYR A 39 -9.64 -3.10 2.87
CA TYR A 39 -8.35 -3.53 3.41
C TYR A 39 -7.32 -3.83 2.31
N ALA A 40 -7.75 -4.41 1.20
CA ALA A 40 -6.88 -4.68 0.06
C ALA A 40 -6.41 -3.38 -0.63
N LYS A 41 -7.28 -2.36 -0.73
CA LYS A 41 -6.93 -1.02 -1.19
C LYS A 41 -6.02 -0.29 -0.20
N LEU A 42 -6.22 -0.49 1.10
CA LEU A 42 -5.32 0.05 2.14
C LEU A 42 -3.91 -0.55 2.02
N ALA A 43 -3.80 -1.86 1.80
CA ALA A 43 -2.54 -2.53 1.51
C ALA A 43 -1.96 -2.17 0.12
N ARG A 44 -2.70 -1.41 -0.70
CA ARG A 44 -2.43 -1.07 -2.09
C ARG A 44 -2.14 -2.28 -2.97
N LEU A 45 -2.87 -3.37 -2.76
CA LEU A 45 -2.79 -4.56 -3.61
C LEU A 45 -3.20 -4.23 -5.06
N ASP A 46 -4.02 -3.20 -5.27
CA ASP A 46 -4.43 -2.72 -6.60
C ASP A 46 -3.24 -2.26 -7.45
N LYS A 47 -2.14 -1.84 -6.82
CA LYS A 47 -0.95 -1.26 -7.47
C LYS A 47 0.27 -2.18 -7.28
N PRO A 48 0.42 -3.20 -8.15
CA PRO A 48 1.45 -4.22 -7.98
C PRO A 48 2.88 -3.69 -8.17
N ILE A 49 3.05 -2.51 -8.77
CA ILE A 49 4.37 -1.92 -9.08
C ILE A 49 5.28 -1.88 -7.84
N GLY A 50 4.73 -1.55 -6.67
CA GLY A 50 5.51 -1.49 -5.43
C GLY A 50 5.98 -2.88 -4.98
N THR A 51 5.11 -3.88 -5.08
CA THR A 51 5.45 -5.27 -4.77
C THR A 51 6.54 -5.79 -5.71
N TRP A 52 6.44 -5.48 -7.00
CA TRP A 52 7.46 -5.86 -7.98
C TRP A 52 8.82 -5.22 -7.68
N LEU A 53 8.86 -3.95 -7.27
CA LEU A 53 10.12 -3.29 -6.90
C LEU A 53 10.82 -3.99 -5.73
N PHE A 54 10.08 -4.38 -4.69
CA PHE A 54 10.63 -5.17 -3.60
C PHE A 54 11.07 -6.57 -4.06
N ALA A 55 10.21 -7.28 -4.78
CA ALA A 55 10.48 -8.63 -5.26
C ALA A 55 11.74 -8.69 -6.13
N TRP A 56 11.88 -7.72 -7.05
CA TRP A 56 13.03 -7.63 -7.94
C TRP A 56 14.33 -7.45 -7.17
N SER A 57 14.36 -6.54 -6.19
CA SER A 57 15.53 -6.34 -5.33
C SER A 57 15.95 -7.63 -4.61
N TYR A 58 15.00 -8.35 -4.03
CA TYR A 58 15.28 -9.64 -3.37
C TYR A 58 15.76 -10.71 -4.34
N MET A 59 15.11 -10.84 -5.51
CA MET A 59 15.45 -11.88 -6.49
C MET A 59 16.87 -11.70 -7.04
N TRP A 60 17.29 -10.47 -7.34
CA TRP A 60 18.67 -10.21 -7.77
C TRP A 60 19.68 -10.50 -6.66
N SER A 61 19.33 -10.17 -5.41
CA SER A 61 20.17 -10.48 -4.25
C SER A 61 20.42 -11.98 -4.11
N ILE A 62 19.34 -12.77 -4.13
CA ILE A 62 19.40 -14.24 -4.04
C ILE A 62 20.16 -14.83 -5.24
N ALA A 63 19.95 -14.28 -6.44
CA ALA A 63 20.66 -14.73 -7.64
C ALA A 63 22.17 -14.44 -7.58
N LEU A 64 22.57 -13.28 -7.05
CA LEU A 64 23.97 -12.93 -6.86
C LEU A 64 24.64 -13.69 -5.70
N ALA A 65 23.86 -14.14 -4.72
CA ALA A 65 24.32 -14.96 -3.61
C ALA A 65 24.48 -16.45 -3.97
N ALA A 66 23.95 -16.89 -5.12
CA ALA A 66 24.07 -18.27 -5.58
C ALA A 66 25.51 -18.60 -6.02
N ASP A 67 25.92 -19.85 -5.83
CA ASP A 67 27.26 -20.31 -6.23
C ASP A 67 27.45 -20.16 -7.75
N PRO A 68 28.68 -19.82 -8.22
CA PRO A 68 28.94 -19.69 -9.65
C PRO A 68 28.54 -20.93 -10.45
N GLY A 69 27.64 -20.77 -11.42
CA GLY A 69 27.14 -21.86 -12.26
C GLY A 69 25.95 -22.63 -11.67
N SER A 70 25.48 -22.27 -10.47
CA SER A 70 24.25 -22.81 -9.87
C SER A 70 23.05 -21.89 -10.14
N LEU A 71 21.85 -22.47 -10.10
CA LEU A 71 20.62 -21.68 -10.11
C LEU A 71 20.28 -21.21 -8.69
N PRO A 72 19.69 -20.00 -8.54
CA PRO A 72 19.21 -19.54 -7.24
C PRO A 72 18.18 -20.50 -6.66
N SER A 73 18.15 -20.61 -5.32
CA SER A 73 17.17 -21.43 -4.62
C SER A 73 15.76 -20.92 -4.89
N PHE A 74 14.95 -21.72 -5.59
CA PHE A 74 13.55 -21.42 -5.86
C PHE A 74 12.72 -21.26 -4.58
N GLU A 75 13.08 -21.99 -3.51
CA GLU A 75 12.45 -21.85 -2.20
C GLU A 75 12.65 -20.44 -1.63
N MET A 76 13.89 -19.93 -1.68
CA MET A 76 14.20 -18.57 -1.23
C MET A 76 13.53 -17.52 -2.11
N MET A 77 13.53 -17.71 -3.44
CA MET A 77 12.84 -16.80 -4.35
C MET A 77 11.33 -16.73 -4.08
N ALA A 78 10.69 -17.87 -3.81
CA ALA A 78 9.27 -17.93 -3.47
C ALA A 78 8.99 -17.29 -2.10
N LEU A 79 9.83 -17.58 -1.09
CA LEU A 79 9.71 -17.01 0.25
C LEU A 79 9.83 -15.47 0.22
N PHE A 80 10.84 -14.95 -0.49
CA PHE A 80 11.05 -13.52 -0.63
C PHE A 80 10.06 -12.83 -1.57
N GLY A 81 9.53 -13.54 -2.58
CA GLY A 81 8.40 -13.08 -3.38
C GLY A 81 7.14 -12.90 -2.54
N CYS A 82 6.82 -13.88 -1.69
CA CYS A 82 5.74 -13.78 -0.72
C CYS A 82 5.97 -12.64 0.28
N LYS A 83 7.20 -12.52 0.80
CA LYS A 83 7.60 -11.41 1.67
C LYS A 83 7.36 -10.06 1.01
N ALA A 84 7.72 -9.88 -0.26
CA ALA A 84 7.52 -8.63 -0.98
C ALA A 84 6.03 -8.24 -1.08
N LEU A 85 5.16 -9.22 -1.35
CA LEU A 85 3.70 -9.02 -1.37
C LEU A 85 3.19 -8.57 0.00
N VAL A 86 3.59 -9.26 1.06
CA VAL A 86 3.13 -8.97 2.41
C VAL A 86 3.71 -7.65 2.93
N LEU A 87 4.98 -7.33 2.63
CA LEU A 87 5.69 -6.13 3.12
C LEU A 87 5.13 -4.83 2.56
N ARG A 88 4.57 -4.88 1.34
CA ARG A 88 4.04 -3.71 0.67
C ARG A 88 2.81 -3.13 1.37
N GLY A 89 2.03 -4.00 2.02
CA GLY A 89 0.86 -3.63 2.82
C GLY A 89 1.18 -2.72 4.02
N PRO A 90 1.99 -3.17 5.00
CA PRO A 90 2.30 -2.40 6.20
C PRO A 90 3.06 -1.11 5.90
N ALA A 91 3.99 -1.09 4.93
CA ALA A 91 4.60 0.16 4.47
C ALA A 91 3.55 1.16 3.92
N CYS A 92 2.55 0.63 3.20
CA CYS A 92 1.30 1.28 2.81
C CYS A 92 0.57 1.94 3.98
N THR A 93 0.17 1.10 4.92
CA THR A 93 -0.65 1.47 6.07
C THR A 93 0.04 2.49 6.96
N ILE A 94 1.35 2.36 7.21
CA ILE A 94 2.14 3.33 7.98
C ILE A 94 2.10 4.70 7.31
N ASN A 95 2.37 4.78 6.00
CA ASN A 95 2.35 6.06 5.29
C ASN A 95 0.96 6.70 5.35
N ASP A 96 -0.10 5.94 5.09
CA ASP A 96 -1.48 6.45 5.16
C ASP A 96 -1.86 6.91 6.58
N LEU A 97 -1.35 6.28 7.63
CA LEU A 97 -1.61 6.66 9.02
C LEU A 97 -0.91 7.99 9.38
N PHE A 98 0.34 8.17 8.97
CA PHE A 98 1.13 9.38 9.22
C PHE A 98 0.68 10.57 8.36
N ASP A 99 0.27 10.32 7.12
CA ASP A 99 -0.08 11.37 6.16
C ASP A 99 -1.57 11.71 6.15
N ARG A 100 -2.42 11.00 6.91
CA ARG A 100 -3.89 11.16 6.96
C ARG A 100 -4.37 12.61 6.94
N ASP A 101 -3.83 13.45 7.82
CA ASP A 101 -4.30 14.83 7.98
C ASP A 101 -3.90 15.74 6.83
N ILE A 102 -2.80 15.43 6.15
CA ILE A 102 -2.30 16.11 4.95
C ILE A 102 -3.06 15.61 3.72
N ASP A 103 -3.20 14.29 3.59
CA ASP A 103 -3.90 13.64 2.47
C ASP A 103 -5.35 14.08 2.35
N ARG A 104 -6.03 14.35 3.48
CA ARG A 104 -7.39 14.90 3.48
C ARG A 104 -7.50 16.28 2.81
N LYS A 105 -6.41 17.06 2.80
CA LYS A 105 -6.35 18.42 2.22
C LYS A 105 -5.95 18.43 0.75
N VAL A 106 -5.56 17.29 0.17
CA VAL A 106 -5.01 17.19 -1.18
C VAL A 106 -5.97 16.42 -2.08
N GLU A 107 -6.42 17.05 -3.17
CA GLU A 107 -7.46 16.47 -4.06
C GLU A 107 -7.14 15.05 -4.54
N ARG A 108 -5.86 14.79 -4.88
CA ARG A 108 -5.41 13.49 -5.38
C ARG A 108 -5.46 12.37 -4.33
N THR A 109 -5.24 12.69 -3.05
CA THR A 109 -5.07 11.69 -1.97
C THR A 109 -6.20 11.69 -0.95
N ARG A 110 -7.15 12.63 -1.07
CA ARG A 110 -8.36 12.72 -0.25
C ARG A 110 -9.21 11.45 -0.25
N LEU A 111 -9.18 10.68 -1.34
CA LEU A 111 -9.92 9.42 -1.49
C LEU A 111 -9.22 8.19 -0.89
N ARG A 112 -8.04 8.34 -0.26
CA ARG A 112 -7.36 7.22 0.41
C ARG A 112 -8.22 6.69 1.56
N PRO A 113 -8.17 5.37 1.88
CA PRO A 113 -9.08 4.77 2.86
C PRO A 113 -9.02 5.42 4.26
N LEU A 114 -7.85 5.79 4.76
CA LEU A 114 -7.73 6.49 6.06
C LEU A 114 -8.05 7.99 5.97
N ALA A 115 -7.72 8.65 4.86
CA ALA A 115 -7.95 10.10 4.68
C ALA A 115 -9.43 10.45 4.47
N SER A 116 -10.14 9.57 3.76
CA SER A 116 -11.59 9.67 3.49
C SER A 116 -12.47 9.29 4.69
N GLY A 117 -11.89 8.71 5.74
CA GLY A 117 -12.63 8.22 6.91
C GLY A 117 -13.32 6.87 6.70
N LEU A 118 -13.02 6.15 5.61
CA LEU A 118 -13.54 4.79 5.39
C LEU A 118 -13.08 3.83 6.50
N PHE A 119 -11.87 4.02 7.01
CA PHE A 119 -11.36 3.31 8.18
C PHE A 119 -11.00 4.28 9.30
N THR A 120 -11.27 3.86 10.53
CA THR A 120 -10.74 4.54 11.72
C THR A 120 -9.22 4.32 11.82
N PRO A 121 -8.47 5.25 12.43
CA PRO A 121 -7.04 5.08 12.67
C PRO A 121 -6.73 3.81 13.46
N PHE A 122 -7.62 3.46 14.39
CA PHE A 122 -7.50 2.24 15.20
C PHE A 122 -7.61 0.98 14.35
N GLN A 123 -8.58 0.90 13.43
CA GLN A 123 -8.68 -0.20 12.45
C GLN A 123 -7.42 -0.29 11.57
N GLY A 124 -6.87 0.86 11.15
CA GLY A 124 -5.60 0.90 10.42
C GLY A 124 -4.44 0.30 11.22
N ILE A 125 -4.34 0.62 12.51
CA ILE A 125 -3.31 0.05 13.40
C ILE A 125 -3.53 -1.45 13.63
N GLN A 126 -4.77 -1.91 13.81
CA GLN A 126 -5.07 -3.34 13.95
C GLN A 126 -4.65 -4.12 12.69
N PHE A 127 -4.98 -3.58 11.51
CA PHE A 127 -4.59 -4.18 10.24
C PHE A 127 -3.07 -4.17 10.04
N LEU A 128 -2.40 -3.07 10.39
CA LEU A 128 -0.93 -3.00 10.41
C LEU A 128 -0.34 -4.08 11.33
N GLY A 129 -0.91 -4.27 12.52
CA GLY A 129 -0.49 -5.33 13.44
C GLY A 129 -0.58 -6.72 12.81
N LEU A 130 -1.69 -7.06 12.16
CA LEU A 130 -1.85 -8.33 11.44
C LEU A 130 -0.81 -8.49 10.33
N GLN A 131 -0.56 -7.45 9.54
CA GLN A 131 0.45 -7.47 8.47
C GLN A 131 1.87 -7.68 9.01
N LEU A 132 2.21 -7.02 10.12
CA LEU A 132 3.50 -7.19 10.79
C LEU A 132 3.66 -8.59 11.40
N LEU A 133 2.60 -9.20 11.91
CA LEU A 133 2.63 -10.59 12.38
C LEU A 133 2.89 -11.58 11.24
N LEU A 134 2.28 -11.37 10.06
CA LEU A 134 2.57 -12.18 8.87
C LEU A 134 4.04 -12.02 8.44
N LEU A 135 4.57 -10.80 8.43
CA LEU A 135 5.99 -10.56 8.16
C LEU A 135 6.91 -11.20 9.19
N LEU A 136 6.53 -11.16 10.48
CA LEU A 136 7.28 -11.81 11.54
C LEU A 136 7.35 -13.32 11.32
N GLY A 137 6.24 -13.95 10.91
CA GLY A 137 6.21 -15.38 10.55
C GLY A 137 7.18 -15.74 9.43
N ILE A 138 7.35 -14.86 8.42
CA ILE A 138 8.37 -15.03 7.37
C ILE A 138 9.77 -14.79 7.93
N LEU A 139 9.95 -13.76 8.76
CA LEU A 139 11.24 -13.39 9.33
C LEU A 139 11.83 -14.50 10.20
N LEU A 140 10.99 -15.19 10.99
CA LEU A 140 11.40 -16.29 11.86
C LEU A 140 11.90 -17.53 11.11
N GLN A 141 11.50 -17.70 9.85
CA GLN A 141 12.01 -18.79 8.99
C GLN A 141 13.44 -18.52 8.47
N LEU A 142 13.93 -17.29 8.60
CA LEU A 142 15.27 -16.91 8.13
C LEU A 142 16.35 -17.17 9.20
N ASN A 143 17.61 -17.09 8.79
CA ASN A 143 18.76 -17.16 9.69
C ASN A 143 18.83 -15.92 10.62
N ASN A 144 19.64 -15.99 11.69
CA ASN A 144 19.74 -14.90 12.68
C ASN A 144 20.18 -13.57 12.07
N TYR A 145 21.06 -13.59 11.07
CA TYR A 145 21.56 -12.39 10.40
C TYR A 145 20.44 -11.68 9.62
N SER A 146 19.72 -12.41 8.78
CA SER A 146 18.56 -11.93 8.03
C SER A 146 17.41 -11.50 8.94
N ARG A 147 17.25 -12.12 10.12
CA ARG A 147 16.29 -11.66 11.15
C ARG A 147 16.60 -10.26 11.65
N VAL A 148 17.85 -10.01 12.03
CA VAL A 148 18.29 -8.68 12.50
C VAL A 148 18.16 -7.65 11.39
N LEU A 149 18.65 -7.95 10.18
CA LEU A 149 18.51 -7.04 9.03
C LEU A 149 17.06 -6.75 8.66
N GLY A 150 16.17 -7.73 8.76
CA GLY A 150 14.74 -7.53 8.53
C GLY A 150 14.05 -6.75 9.63
N ALA A 151 14.47 -6.90 10.89
CA ALA A 151 13.98 -6.05 11.97
C ALA A 151 14.41 -4.59 11.76
N LEU A 152 15.65 -4.36 11.33
CA LEU A 152 16.13 -3.01 10.99
C LEU A 152 15.34 -2.38 9.84
N SER A 153 14.94 -3.17 8.84
CA SER A 153 14.15 -2.64 7.70
C SER A 153 12.77 -2.11 8.13
N LEU A 154 12.20 -2.60 9.22
CA LEU A 154 10.98 -2.05 9.79
C LEU A 154 11.20 -0.62 10.30
N LEU A 155 12.31 -0.38 11.02
CA LEU A 155 12.67 0.97 11.50
C LEU A 155 12.81 1.95 10.34
N LEU A 156 13.45 1.52 9.25
CA LEU A 156 13.58 2.29 8.02
C LEU A 156 12.20 2.65 7.43
N ASN A 157 11.31 1.67 7.28
CA ASN A 157 9.96 1.92 6.77
C ASN A 157 9.16 2.87 7.68
N PHE A 158 9.27 2.74 8.99
CA PHE A 158 8.63 3.66 9.95
C PHE A 158 9.20 5.07 9.91
N SER A 159 10.49 5.22 9.62
CA SER A 159 11.15 6.53 9.53
C SER A 159 10.87 7.27 8.22
N TYR A 160 10.47 6.58 7.15
CA TYR A 160 10.24 7.19 5.83
C TYR A 160 9.24 8.37 5.85
N PRO A 161 8.06 8.29 6.51
CA PRO A 161 7.14 9.43 6.62
C PRO A 161 7.71 10.64 7.36
N LEU A 162 8.71 10.44 8.23
CA LEU A 162 9.39 11.54 8.89
C LEU A 162 10.39 12.21 7.93
N MET A 163 11.07 11.40 7.10
CA MET A 163 12.04 11.90 6.14
C MET A 163 11.44 12.84 5.09
N THR A 164 10.17 12.64 4.72
CA THR A 164 9.45 13.58 3.84
C THR A 164 9.24 14.96 4.46
N ARG A 165 9.35 15.08 5.78
CA ARG A 165 9.20 16.35 6.52
C ARG A 165 10.54 17.03 6.80
N PHE A 166 11.61 16.26 6.97
CA PHE A 166 12.94 16.79 7.32
C PHE A 166 13.87 16.98 6.13
N THR A 167 13.66 16.27 5.01
CA THR A 167 14.58 16.27 3.88
C THR A 167 13.92 16.65 2.57
N HIS A 168 14.69 17.27 1.68
CA HIS A 168 14.23 17.61 0.33
C HIS A 168 14.34 16.43 -0.66
N TRP A 169 14.95 15.31 -0.25
CA TRP A 169 15.23 14.15 -1.10
C TRP A 169 14.54 12.87 -0.60
N PRO A 170 13.21 12.86 -0.40
CA PRO A 170 12.49 11.67 0.09
C PRO A 170 12.58 10.48 -0.89
N GLN A 171 12.81 10.75 -2.18
CA GLN A 171 12.96 9.72 -3.20
C GLN A 171 14.24 8.90 -3.02
N ALA A 172 15.34 9.53 -2.57
CA ALA A 172 16.58 8.82 -2.27
C ALA A 172 16.37 7.86 -1.08
N PHE A 173 15.66 8.31 -0.05
CA PHE A 173 15.33 7.47 1.09
C PHE A 173 14.39 6.32 0.72
N LEU A 174 13.38 6.57 -0.12
CA LEU A 174 12.50 5.52 -0.64
C LEU A 174 13.28 4.48 -1.45
N GLY A 175 14.22 4.92 -2.29
CA GLY A 175 15.12 4.02 -3.01
C GLY A 175 15.93 3.16 -2.05
N PHE A 176 16.46 3.75 -0.98
CA PHE A 176 17.21 3.05 0.05
C PHE A 176 16.36 2.02 0.80
N THR A 177 15.13 2.34 1.18
CA THR A 177 14.26 1.38 1.89
C THR A 177 13.84 0.21 1.00
N ILE A 178 13.55 0.45 -0.28
CA ILE A 178 13.23 -0.62 -1.25
C ILE A 178 14.46 -1.52 -1.48
N ASN A 179 15.63 -0.92 -1.67
CA ASN A 179 16.86 -1.66 -1.92
C ASN A 179 17.50 -2.28 -0.68
N TRP A 180 17.00 -2.00 0.53
CA TRP A 180 17.41 -2.73 1.74
C TRP A 180 17.23 -4.23 1.58
N GLY A 181 16.32 -4.65 0.69
CA GLY A 181 16.15 -6.04 0.33
C GLY A 181 17.37 -6.72 -0.31
N ALA A 182 18.24 -5.95 -0.97
CA ALA A 182 19.48 -6.43 -1.55
C ALA A 182 20.55 -6.80 -0.49
N LEU A 183 20.35 -6.47 0.78
CA LEU A 183 21.21 -6.96 1.87
C LEU A 183 20.66 -8.23 2.52
N LEU A 184 19.40 -8.56 2.21
CA LEU A 184 18.60 -9.49 2.98
C LEU A 184 18.33 -10.79 2.20
N GLY A 185 18.15 -10.69 0.88
CA GLY A 185 18.04 -11.84 -0.03
C GLY A 185 19.40 -12.41 -0.37
#